data_AF-A0A9E3DJ50-F1
#
_entry.id   AF-A0A9E3DJ50-F1
#
_cell.length_a   1.000
_cell.length_b   1.000
_cell.length_c   1.000
_cell.angle_alpha   90.00
_cell.angle_beta   90.00
_cell.angle_gamma   90.00
#
_symmetry.space_group_name_H-M   'P 1'
#
loop_
_entity.id
_entity.type
_entity.pdbx_description
1 polymer ?
#
loop_
_entity_poly.entity_id
_entity_poly.type
_entity_poly.pdbx_seq_one_letter_code
_entity_poly.pdbx_strand_id
1 'polypeptide(L)'
;MKADRDLVWHERHEGHFHAIRDDHSEFRVHALAAGDGYRAERVDENLFHHELARVYTLDEAKQICQDLHTRELRRAAWMAYMENHDPPEE
;
A
#
# COMPACT_ATOMS: atom_id res chain seq x y z
N MET A 1 -7.32 15.69 12.97
CA MET A 1 -6.80 14.32 12.76
C MET A 1 -5.49 14.42 12.02
N LYS A 2 -4.36 14.04 12.66
CA LYS A 2 -3.12 13.81 11.91
C LYS A 2 -3.41 12.67 10.95
N ALA A 3 -3.13 12.89 9.69
CA ALA A 3 -3.39 11.89 8.69
C ALA A 3 -2.44 10.71 8.92
N ASP A 4 -2.99 9.52 9.14
CA ASP A 4 -2.36 8.23 8.86
C ASP A 4 -2.07 8.16 7.35
N ARG A 5 -1.11 8.97 6.87
CA ARG A 5 -0.85 9.19 5.44
C ARG A 5 0.19 8.24 4.88
N ASP A 6 1.14 7.84 5.72
CA ASP A 6 2.32 7.11 5.29
C ASP A 6 2.31 5.70 5.88
N LEU A 7 2.69 4.73 5.04
CA LEU A 7 2.87 3.35 5.43
C LEU A 7 4.03 3.24 6.43
N VAL A 8 3.75 2.62 7.57
CA VAL A 8 4.77 2.29 8.57
C VAL A 8 5.34 0.92 8.26
N TRP A 9 6.62 0.90 7.86
CA TRP A 9 7.31 -0.32 7.46
C TRP A 9 7.96 -1.02 8.64
N HIS A 10 7.69 -2.31 8.77
CA HIS A 10 8.31 -3.21 9.73
C HIS A 10 9.08 -4.30 8.97
N GLU A 11 10.37 -4.42 9.24
CA GLU A 11 11.18 -5.54 8.74
C GLU A 11 10.88 -6.78 9.59
N ARG A 12 10.31 -7.82 8.98
CA ARG A 12 9.94 -9.07 9.68
C ARG A 12 11.08 -10.09 9.61
N HIS A 13 11.75 -10.11 8.47
CA HIS A 13 12.95 -10.89 8.18
C HIS A 13 13.87 -10.05 7.30
N GLU A 14 15.15 -10.40 7.23
CA GLU A 14 16.11 -9.70 6.39
C GLU A 14 15.58 -9.56 4.96
N GLY A 15 15.45 -8.31 4.50
CA GLY A 15 14.95 -8.00 3.17
C GLY A 15 13.44 -8.19 2.97
N HIS A 16 12.65 -8.40 4.04
CA HIS A 16 11.20 -8.59 4.01
C HIS A 16 10.49 -7.56 4.90
N PHE A 17 9.80 -6.62 4.26
CA PHE A 17 9.14 -5.47 4.88
C PHE A 17 7.64 -5.57 4.73
N HIS A 18 6.93 -5.22 5.81
CA HIS A 18 5.49 -5.27 5.90
C HIS A 18 4.98 -3.91 6.38
N ALA A 19 3.88 -3.42 5.80
CA ALA A 19 3.15 -2.27 6.30
C ALA A 19 1.66 -2.62 6.36
N ILE A 20 1.09 -2.60 7.56
CA ILE A 20 -0.32 -2.90 7.77
C ILE A 20 -1.14 -1.69 7.30
N ARG A 21 -2.11 -1.93 6.41
CA ARG A 21 -3.02 -0.89 5.93
C ARG A 21 -4.23 -0.76 6.84
N ASP A 22 -4.83 -1.90 7.19
CA ASP A 22 -5.98 -2.06 8.06
C ASP A 22 -6.00 -3.49 8.63
N ASP A 23 -7.01 -3.84 9.43
CA ASP A 23 -7.13 -5.17 10.07
C ASP A 23 -7.22 -6.33 9.06
N HIS A 24 -7.49 -6.04 7.78
CA HIS A 24 -7.77 -7.03 6.76
C HIS A 24 -6.74 -7.02 5.61
N SER A 25 -5.87 -6.03 5.51
CA SER A 25 -4.94 -5.90 4.38
C SER A 25 -3.60 -5.29 4.78
N GLU A 26 -2.55 -5.75 4.09
CA GLU A 26 -1.19 -5.25 4.26
C GLU A 26 -0.45 -5.09 2.93
N PHE A 27 0.55 -4.22 2.92
CA PHE A 27 1.54 -4.12 1.87
C PHE A 27 2.79 -4.90 2.26
N ARG A 28 3.35 -5.64 1.32
CA ARG A 28 4.62 -6.37 1.50
C ARG A 28 5.62 -5.93 0.46
N VAL A 29 6.88 -5.87 0.87
CA VAL A 29 8.03 -5.72 -0.01
C VAL A 29 9.07 -6.76 0.38
N HIS A 30 9.43 -7.66 -0.52
CA HIS A 30 10.49 -8.63 -0.25
C HIS A 30 11.56 -8.62 -1.32
N ALA A 31 12.80 -8.84 -0.88
CA ALA A 31 13.94 -9.07 -1.74
C ALA A 31 13.73 -10.37 -2.54
N LEU A 32 14.08 -10.31 -3.83
CA LEU A 32 14.03 -11.47 -4.70
C LEU A 32 15.25 -12.37 -4.47
N ALA A 33 15.03 -13.68 -4.56
CA ALA A 33 16.05 -14.68 -4.22
C ALA A 33 17.32 -14.62 -5.08
N ALA A 34 17.25 -14.05 -6.28
CA ALA A 34 18.41 -13.88 -7.15
C ALA A 34 19.17 -12.56 -6.90
N GLY A 35 18.75 -11.75 -5.93
CA GLY A 35 19.31 -10.42 -5.69
C GLY A 35 18.99 -9.40 -6.79
N ASP A 36 18.02 -9.72 -7.66
CA ASP A 36 17.60 -8.94 -8.82
C ASP A 36 16.62 -7.80 -8.47
N GLY A 37 16.39 -7.57 -7.17
CA GLY A 37 15.63 -6.43 -6.67
C GLY A 37 14.58 -6.83 -5.64
N TYR A 38 13.45 -6.15 -5.69
CA TYR A 38 12.35 -6.21 -4.74
C TYR A 38 11.02 -6.39 -5.46
N ARG A 39 10.12 -7.15 -4.84
CA ARG A 39 8.73 -7.29 -5.28
C ARG A 39 7.82 -6.56 -4.31
N ALA A 40 7.00 -5.66 -4.83
CA ALA A 40 5.95 -4.97 -4.10
C ALA A 40 4.63 -5.71 -4.27
N GLU A 41 3.93 -5.97 -3.16
CA GLU A 41 2.66 -6.69 -3.14
C GLU A 41 1.65 -6.01 -2.23
N ARG A 42 0.37 -6.17 -2.56
CA ARG A 42 -0.73 -6.02 -1.62
C ARG A 42 -1.27 -7.40 -1.27
N VAL A 43 -1.50 -7.65 0.01
CA VAL A 43 -2.09 -8.87 0.53
C VAL A 43 -3.43 -8.53 1.18
N ASP A 44 -4.51 -9.12 0.67
CA ASP A 44 -5.86 -8.92 1.18
C ASP A 44 -6.27 -10.04 2.17
N GLU A 45 -7.43 -9.89 2.81
CA GLU A 45 -7.92 -10.67 3.98
C GLU A 45 -7.80 -12.20 3.84
N ASN A 46 -8.00 -12.71 2.63
CA ASN A 46 -7.92 -14.14 2.33
C ASN A 46 -6.52 -14.61 1.91
N LEU A 47 -5.48 -13.84 2.26
CA LEU A 47 -4.10 -14.04 1.84
C LEU A 47 -3.94 -14.03 0.31
N PHE A 48 -4.79 -13.30 -0.41
CA PHE A 48 -4.63 -13.09 -1.84
C PHE A 48 -3.49 -12.09 -2.08
N HIS A 49 -2.46 -12.56 -2.77
CA HIS A 49 -1.32 -11.73 -3.16
C HIS A 49 -1.57 -11.07 -4.51
N HIS A 50 -1.52 -9.75 -4.52
CA HIS A 50 -1.57 -8.92 -5.71
C HIS A 50 -0.18 -8.32 -5.95
N GLU A 51 0.55 -8.87 -6.92
CA GLU A 51 1.82 -8.28 -7.36
C GLU A 51 1.54 -6.90 -7.96
N LEU A 52 2.17 -5.86 -7.39
CA LEU A 52 2.06 -4.48 -7.87
C LEU A 52 3.16 -4.18 -8.87
N ALA A 53 4.40 -4.55 -8.53
CA ALA A 53 5.58 -4.34 -9.37
C ALA A 53 6.78 -5.16 -8.89
N ARG A 54 7.77 -5.26 -9.78
CA ARG A 54 9.15 -5.67 -9.46
C ARG A 54 10.09 -4.54 -9.86
N VAL A 55 10.96 -4.15 -8.94
CA VAL A 55 11.86 -2.99 -9.09
C VAL A 55 13.22 -3.30 -8.47
N TYR A 56 14.24 -2.51 -8.82
CA TYR A 56 15.61 -2.82 -8.40
C TYR A 56 15.95 -2.34 -6.99
N THR A 57 15.22 -1.35 -6.47
CA THR A 57 15.51 -0.76 -5.16
C THR A 57 14.37 -0.94 -4.16
N LEU A 58 14.73 -1.01 -2.87
CA LEU A 58 13.76 -1.10 -1.79
C LEU A 58 12.85 0.14 -1.74
N ASP A 59 13.43 1.32 -1.95
CA ASP A 59 12.71 2.58 -1.85
C ASP A 59 11.67 2.72 -2.98
N GLU A 60 11.99 2.31 -4.20
CA GLU A 60 11.01 2.25 -5.29
C GLU A 60 9.85 1.31 -4.94
N ALA A 61 10.14 0.12 -4.38
CA ALA A 61 9.10 -0.84 -4.04
C ALA A 61 8.17 -0.29 -2.95
N LYS A 62 8.75 0.36 -1.93
CA LYS A 62 7.99 1.04 -0.87
C LYS A 62 7.17 2.21 -1.41
N GLN A 63 7.73 3.01 -2.32
CA GLN A 63 7.03 4.15 -2.92
C GLN A 63 5.81 3.71 -3.74
N ILE A 64 5.91 2.61 -4.48
CA ILE A 64 4.77 2.05 -5.23
C ILE A 64 3.62 1.68 -4.30
N CYS A 65 3.92 1.02 -3.18
CA CYS A 65 2.91 0.71 -2.16
C CYS A 65 2.32 2.00 -1.54
N GLN A 66 3.17 2.98 -1.23
CA GLN A 66 2.75 4.27 -0.66
C GLN A 66 1.80 5.04 -1.59
N ASP A 67 2.10 5.08 -2.89
CA ASP A 67 1.30 5.79 -3.89
C ASP A 67 -0.09 5.14 -4.03
N LEU A 68 -0.15 3.80 -4.02
CA LEU A 68 -1.41 3.08 -4.07
C LEU A 68 -2.25 3.35 -2.82
N HIS A 69 -1.66 3.24 -1.64
CA HIS A 69 -2.32 3.55 -0.36
C HIS A 69 -2.89 4.98 -0.35
N THR A 70 -2.09 5.97 -0.75
CA THR A 70 -2.50 7.38 -0.79
C THR A 70 -3.65 7.61 -1.78
N ARG A 71 -3.65 6.91 -2.93
CA ARG A 71 -4.74 6.98 -3.90
C ARG A 71 -6.03 6.38 -3.35
N GLU A 72 -5.95 5.26 -2.64
CA GLU A 72 -7.10 4.63 -2.00
C GLU A 72 -7.68 5.49 -0.88
N LEU A 73 -6.83 6.07 -0.02
CA LEU A 73 -7.26 7.02 1.01
C LEU A 73 -8.00 8.22 0.41
N ARG A 74 -7.45 8.82 -0.66
CA ARG A 74 -8.10 9.94 -1.35
C ARG A 74 -9.45 9.55 -1.93
N ARG A 75 -9.54 8.34 -2.52
CA ARG A 75 -10.82 7.82 -3.04
C ARG A 75 -11.83 7.59 -1.92
N ALA A 76 -11.43 6.99 -0.80
CA ALA A 76 -12.32 6.76 0.34
C ALA A 76 -12.83 8.09 0.93
N ALA A 77 -11.94 9.07 1.10
CA ALA A 77 -12.31 10.40 1.57
C ALA A 77 -13.31 11.10 0.61
N TRP A 78 -13.11 10.95 -0.70
CA TRP A 78 -14.04 11.47 -1.70
C TRP A 78 -15.41 10.78 -1.64
N MET A 79 -15.44 9.45 -1.54
CA MET A 79 -16.70 8.71 -1.43
C MET A 79 -17.48 9.11 -0.17
N ALA A 80 -16.79 9.24 0.97
CA ALA A 80 -17.40 9.69 2.21
C ALA A 80 -17.92 11.13 2.12
N TYR A 81 -17.22 12.01 1.39
CA TYR A 81 -17.70 13.37 1.13
C TYR A 81 -19.01 13.34 0.34
N MET A 82 -19.05 12.59 -0.77
CA MET A 82 -20.22 12.46 -1.66
C MET A 82 -21.42 11.77 -1.00
N GLU A 83 -21.21 10.92 0.00
CA GLU A 83 -22.31 10.31 0.77
C GLU A 83 -23.02 11.33 1.68
N ASN A 84 -22.28 12.35 2.13
CA ASN A 84 -22.78 13.36 3.08
C ASN A 84 -23.17 14.69 2.43
N HIS A 85 -22.94 14.84 1.13
CA HIS A 85 -23.21 16.06 0.38
C HIS A 85 -23.81 15.68 -0.96
N ASP A 86 -24.85 16.40 -1.41
CA ASP A 86 -25.31 16.26 -2.78
C ASP A 86 -24.15 16.51 -3.76
N PRO A 87 -24.07 15.77 -4.89
CA PRO A 87 -23.09 16.04 -5.92
C PRO A 87 -23.14 17.53 -6.28
N PRO A 88 -21.98 18.21 -6.44
CA PRO A 88 -21.99 19.62 -6.84
C PRO A 88 -22.81 19.77 -8.13
N GLU A 89 -23.73 20.74 -8.15
CA GLU A 89 -24.47 21.08 -9.37
C GLU A 89 -23.47 21.46 -10.48
N GLU A 90 -23.67 20.91 -11.69
CA GLU A 90 -22.81 21.10 -12.87
C GLU A 90 -22.64 22.58 -13.29
#